data_AF-A0A7V5ZDR1-F1
#
_entry.id   AF-A0A7V5ZDR1-F1
#
_cell.length_a   1.000
_cell.length_b   1.000
_cell.length_c   1.000
_cell.angle_alpha   90.00
_cell.angle_beta   90.00
_cell.angle_gamma   90.00
#
_symmetry.space_group_name_H-M   'P 1'
#
loop_
_entity.id
_entity.type
_entity.pdbx_description
1 polymer ?
#
loop_
_entity_poly.entity_id
_entity_poly.type
_entity_poly.pdbx_seq_one_letter_code
_entity_poly.pdbx_strand_id
1 'polypeptide(L)' 'MAETIHVPMVDLQAQYCALQAEIDEAIARVLQSGRFILGENVQHLEEEVASYCGARFGIGVAS' A
#
# COMPACT_ATOMS: atom_id res chain seq x y z
N MET A 1 4.65 -6.87 -41.35
CA MET A 1 3.44 -6.52 -40.58
C MET A 1 3.95 -5.89 -39.29
N ALA A 2 3.61 -4.63 -39.01
CA ALA A 2 4.09 -3.98 -37.79
C ALA A 2 3.38 -4.59 -36.59
N GLU A 3 4.15 -5.08 -35.63
CA GLU A 3 3.64 -5.60 -34.37
C GLU A 3 3.13 -4.42 -33.53
N THR A 4 1.84 -4.40 -33.24
CA THR A 4 1.22 -3.38 -32.39
C THR A 4 1.53 -3.69 -30.94
N ILE A 5 2.41 -2.89 -30.32
CA ILE A 5 2.65 -2.93 -28.87
C ILE A 5 1.40 -2.45 -28.14
N HIS A 6 0.85 -3.30 -27.28
CA HIS A 6 -0.26 -2.96 -26.40
C HIS A 6 0.27 -2.17 -25.20
N VAL A 7 -0.18 -0.92 -25.04
CA VAL A 7 0.15 -0.07 -23.89
C VAL A 7 -1.05 -0.05 -22.94
N PRO A 8 -0.99 -0.73 -21.79
CA PRO A 8 -2.09 -0.73 -20.83
C PRO A 8 -2.26 0.66 -20.20
N MET A 9 -3.50 1.02 -19.84
CA MET A 9 -3.80 2.27 -19.14
C MET A 9 -3.15 2.34 -17.75
N VAL A 10 -3.06 1.19 -17.06
CA VAL A 10 -2.37 1.04 -15.77
C VAL A 10 -1.81 -0.38 -15.68
N ASP A 11 -0.57 -0.52 -15.21
CA ASP A 11 0.08 -1.80 -14.96
C ASP A 11 0.40 -1.94 -13.47
N LEU A 12 -0.58 -2.46 -12.72
CA LEU A 12 -0.44 -2.69 -11.29
C LEU A 12 0.51 -3.86 -10.97
N GLN A 13 0.69 -4.79 -11.91
CA GLN A 13 1.62 -5.89 -11.73
C GLN A 13 3.06 -5.37 -11.72
N ALA A 14 3.42 -4.52 -12.68
CA ALA A 14 4.73 -3.88 -12.71
C ALA A 14 4.99 -3.06 -11.43
N GLN A 15 3.98 -2.32 -10.96
CA GLN A 15 4.09 -1.55 -9.72
C GLN A 15 4.31 -2.45 -8.49
N TYR A 16 3.53 -3.54 -8.36
CA TYR A 16 3.71 -4.51 -7.27
C TYR A 16 5.10 -5.16 -7.34
N CYS A 17 5.53 -5.63 -8.51
CA CYS A 17 6.85 -6.25 -8.68
C CYS A 17 8.00 -5.32 -8.28
N ALA A 18 7.86 -4.01 -8.53
CA ALA A 18 8.86 -3.03 -8.13
C ALA A 18 8.97 -2.86 -6.59
N LEU A 19 7.90 -3.13 -5.86
CA LEU A 19 7.80 -2.95 -4.40
C LEU A 19 7.67 -4.29 -3.64
N GLN A 20 7.80 -5.42 -4.34
CA GLN A 20 7.39 -6.73 -3.84
C GLN A 20 8.06 -7.09 -2.53
N ALA A 21 9.38 -6.90 -2.42
CA ALA A 21 10.13 -7.28 -1.22
C ALA A 21 9.63 -6.55 0.03
N GLU A 22 9.35 -5.25 -0.08
CA GLU A 22 8.88 -4.43 1.04
C GLU A 22 7.44 -4.77 1.43
N ILE A 23 6.58 -5.01 0.43
CA ILE A 23 5.18 -5.41 0.63
C ILE A 23 5.11 -6.79 1.30
N ASP A 24 5.86 -7.77 0.79
CA ASP A 24 5.88 -9.15 1.30
C ASP A 24 6.38 -9.17 2.76
N GLU A 25 7.39 -8.36 3.09
CA GLU A 25 7.87 -8.22 4.47
C GLU A 25 6.82 -7.60 5.39
N ALA A 26 6.15 -6.52 4.96
CA ALA A 26 5.11 -5.86 5.74
C ALA A 26 3.90 -6.78 6.00
N ILE A 27 3.47 -7.53 4.97
CA ILE A 27 2.40 -8.53 5.10
C ILE A 27 2.82 -9.63 6.07
N ALA A 28 4.04 -10.16 5.95
CA ALA A 28 4.55 -11.20 6.84
C ALA A 28 4.54 -10.76 8.32
N ARG A 29 4.93 -9.52 8.62
CA ARG A 29 4.86 -8.96 9.98
C ARG A 29 3.43 -8.92 10.53
N VAL A 30 2.45 -8.50 9.73
CA VAL A 30 1.03 -8.52 10.14
C VAL A 30 0.55 -9.93 10.43
N LEU A 31 0.84 -10.87 9.54
CA LEU A 31 0.46 -12.29 9.71
C LEU A 31 1.07 -12.89 10.97
N GLN A 32 2.35 -12.63 11.23
CA GLN A 32 3.04 -13.10 12.45
C GLN A 32 2.47 -12.47 13.72
N SER A 33 2.04 -11.21 13.67
CA SER A 33 1.44 -10.53 14.82
C SER A 33 0.04 -11.03 15.17
N GLY A 34 -0.71 -11.55 14.18
CA GLY A 34 -2.13 -11.89 14.33
C GLY A 34 -3.06 -10.70 14.56
N ARG A 35 -2.55 -9.46 14.54
CA ARG A 35 -3.34 -8.24 14.81
C ARG A 35 -3.84 -7.63 13.50
N PHE A 36 -4.98 -8.12 13.04
CA PHE A 36 -5.54 -7.74 11.73
C PHE A 36 -6.38 -6.46 11.74
N ILE A 37 -6.89 -6.05 12.91
CA ILE A 37 -7.83 -4.92 13.05
C ILE A 37 -7.23 -3.91 14.03
N LEU A 38 -7.22 -2.63 13.64
CA LEU A 38 -6.69 -1.51 14.43
C LEU A 38 -5.26 -1.78 14.97
N GLY A 39 -4.40 -2.28 14.07
CA GLY A 39 -2.98 -2.54 14.35
C GLY A 39 -2.09 -1.30 14.21
N GLU A 40 -0.82 -1.43 14.58
CA GLU A 40 0.18 -0.34 14.51
C GLU A 40 0.34 0.22 13.10
N ASN A 41 0.26 -0.63 12.07
CA ASN A 41 0.36 -0.19 10.69
C ASN A 41 -0.79 0.76 10.31
N VAL A 42 -1.98 0.61 10.91
CA VAL A 42 -3.09 1.56 10.69
C VAL A 42 -2.76 2.90 11.35
N GLN A 43 -2.30 2.88 12.60
CA GLN A 43 -1.94 4.09 13.32
C GLN A 43 -0.81 4.86 12.61
N HIS A 44 0.26 4.17 12.19
CA HIS A 44 1.36 4.80 11.47
C HIS A 44 0.89 5.39 10.14
N LEU A 45 0.06 4.67 9.39
CA LEU A 45 -0.49 5.19 8.12
C LEU A 45 -1.35 6.44 8.36
N GLU A 46 -2.18 6.46 9.40
CA GLU A 46 -2.98 7.63 9.77
C GLU A 46 -2.10 8.85 10.09
N GLU A 47 -1.01 8.66 10.83
CA GLU A 47 -0.03 9.70 11.16
C GLU A 47 0.73 10.19 9.90
N GLU A 48 1.20 9.27 9.06
CA GLU A 48 1.90 9.55 7.82
C GLU A 48 1.04 10.32 6.83
N VAL A 49 -0.22 9.90 6.65
CA VAL A 49 -1.18 10.56 5.75
C VAL A 49 -1.58 11.93 6.30
N ALA A 50 -1.78 12.07 7.61
CA ALA A 50 -2.05 13.37 8.21
C ALA A 50 -0.90 14.35 7.94
N SER A 51 0.33 13.90 8.17
CA SER A 51 1.55 14.68 7.89
C SER A 51 1.67 15.04 6.41
N TYR A 52 1.50 14.07 5.52
CA TYR A 52 1.55 14.28 4.07
C TYR A 52 0.51 15.30 3.57
N CYS A 53 -0.70 15.26 4.13
CA CYS A 53 -1.78 16.19 3.79
C CYS A 53 -1.68 17.55 4.49
N GLY A 54 -0.74 17.73 5.44
CA GLY A 54 -0.70 18.91 6.30
C GLY A 54 -1.90 19.04 7.24
N ALA A 55 -2.57 17.93 7.54
CA ALA A 55 -3.73 17.86 8.42
C ALA A 55 -3.30 17.53 9.86
N ARG A 56 -4.15 17.88 10.83
CA ARG A 56 -3.90 17.56 12.25
C ARG A 56 -4.07 16.08 12.56
N PHE A 57 -4.97 15.40 11.84
CA PHE A 57 -5.33 14.00 12.08
C PHE A 57 -5.64 13.30 10.76
N GLY A 58 -5.38 11.99 10.70
CA GLY A 58 -5.84 11.05 9.68
C GLY A 58 -6.65 9.97 10.37
N ILE A 59 -7.73 9.51 9.74
CA ILE A 59 -8.61 8.45 10.29
C ILE A 59 -8.90 7.45 9.18
N GLY A 60 -8.46 6.20 9.36
CA GLY A 60 -8.70 5.11 8.45
C GLY A 60 -10.15 4.63 8.54
N VAL A 61 -10.81 4.53 7.37
CA VAL A 61 -12.16 3.98 7.22
C VAL A 61 -12.17 2.94 6.11
N ALA A 62 -13.25 2.17 5.99
CA ALA A 62 -13.35 1.11 4.98
C ALA A 62 -13.62 1.64 3.55
N SER A 63 -14.38 2.73 3.41
CA SER A 63 -14.75 3.34 2.12
C SER A 63 -15.34 4.73 2.27
#